data_AF-A0A1F8GIZ2-F1
#
_entry.id   AF-A0A1F8GIZ2-F1
#
_cell.length_a   1.000
_cell.length_b   1.000
_cell.length_c   1.000
_cell.angle_alpha   90.00
_cell.angle_beta   90.00
_cell.angle_gamma   90.00
#
_symmetry.space_group_name_H-M   'P 1'
#
loop_
_entity.id
_entity.type
_entity.pdbx_description
1 polymer ?
#
loop_
_entity_poly.entity_id
_entity_poly.type
_entity_poly.pdbx_seq_one_letter_code
_entity_poly.pdbx_strand_id
1 'polypeptide(L)'
;MISADKGGREMRRTVAVLFFLIFTVGCRSEGDIIRHGKIENIVRVFMTAPNEYAFLVKNLETGEMSLKILHNQHRLGEKKIIADVPAGNLMWIEYREAYTDQVLSPKSFLHIHVYSEDSIEGGGWKERVGKHYEDRTTAVVR
;
A
#
# COMPACT_ATOMS: atom_id res chain seq x y z
N MET A 1 -2.13 -43.09 -63.09
CA MET A 1 -2.20 -43.61 -61.71
C MET A 1 -1.74 -42.55 -60.73
N ILE A 2 -2.12 -42.67 -59.46
CA ILE A 2 -2.08 -41.62 -58.42
C ILE A 2 -0.79 -41.70 -57.59
N SER A 3 -0.39 -40.57 -56.99
CA SER A 3 0.65 -40.39 -55.97
C SER A 3 2.12 -40.53 -56.44
N ALA A 4 3.09 -39.82 -55.85
CA ALA A 4 3.04 -39.08 -54.60
C ALA A 4 3.76 -37.71 -54.65
N ASP A 5 3.02 -36.62 -54.42
CA ASP A 5 3.58 -35.39 -53.82
C ASP A 5 2.82 -35.06 -52.53
N LYS A 6 3.19 -35.81 -51.47
CA LYS A 6 2.68 -35.63 -50.11
C LYS A 6 3.80 -35.60 -49.05
N GLY A 7 5.06 -35.53 -49.45
CA GLY A 7 6.21 -35.47 -48.52
C GLY A 7 6.49 -34.06 -47.97
N GLY A 8 6.46 -33.04 -48.83
CA GLY A 8 6.94 -31.69 -48.47
C GLY A 8 5.98 -30.84 -47.62
N ARG A 9 4.72 -31.25 -47.45
CA ARG A 9 3.67 -30.43 -46.82
C ARG A 9 3.46 -30.74 -45.33
N GLU A 10 3.67 -31.99 -44.92
CA GLU A 10 3.59 -32.43 -43.52
C GLU A 10 4.79 -31.91 -42.71
N MET A 11 6.02 -32.09 -43.22
CA MET A 11 7.24 -31.71 -42.50
C MET A 11 7.32 -30.19 -42.20
N ARG A 12 6.75 -29.36 -43.08
CA ARG A 12 6.63 -27.90 -42.86
C ARG A 12 5.61 -27.52 -41.79
N ARG A 13 4.58 -28.35 -41.56
CA ARG A 13 3.59 -28.12 -40.48
C ARG A 13 4.15 -28.51 -39.12
N THR A 14 4.86 -29.64 -39.01
CA THR A 14 5.42 -30.11 -37.73
C THR A 14 6.45 -29.12 -37.15
N VAL A 15 7.33 -28.55 -38.00
CA VAL A 15 8.31 -27.55 -37.56
C VAL A 15 7.65 -26.23 -37.14
N ALA A 16 6.60 -25.79 -37.83
CA ALA A 16 5.88 -24.57 -37.49
C ALA A 16 5.13 -24.67 -36.14
N VAL A 17 4.52 -25.82 -35.84
CA VAL A 17 3.85 -26.06 -34.55
C VAL A 17 4.85 -26.07 -33.39
N LEU A 18 6.05 -26.64 -33.60
CA LEU A 18 7.09 -26.68 -32.57
C LEU A 18 7.62 -25.28 -32.22
N PHE A 19 7.77 -24.38 -33.21
CA PHE A 19 8.17 -22.99 -32.96
C PHE A 19 7.07 -22.18 -32.23
N PHE A 20 5.80 -22.46 -32.48
CA PHE A 20 4.69 -21.74 -31.85
C PHE A 20 4.53 -22.06 -30.35
N LEU A 21 4.96 -23.25 -29.91
CA LEU A 21 4.91 -23.67 -28.51
C LEU A 21 6.05 -23.10 -27.63
N ILE A 22 7.14 -22.61 -28.23
CA ILE A 22 8.29 -22.06 -27.48
C ILE A 22 8.04 -20.59 -27.08
N PHE A 23 7.20 -19.86 -27.82
CA PHE A 23 6.95 -18.43 -27.58
C PHE A 23 5.91 -18.12 -26.48
N THR A 24 5.13 -19.09 -26.02
CA THR A 24 4.09 -18.86 -25.00
C THR A 24 4.57 -19.07 -23.56
N VAL A 25 5.79 -19.59 -23.34
CA VAL A 25 6.46 -19.55 -22.03
C VAL A 25 7.21 -18.22 -21.84
N GLY A 26 6.55 -17.13 -22.24
CA GLY A 26 6.82 -15.83 -21.65
C GLY A 26 6.36 -15.89 -20.21
N CYS A 27 7.21 -16.38 -19.30
CA CYS A 27 7.00 -16.27 -17.86
C CYS A 27 6.78 -14.79 -17.56
N ARG A 28 5.50 -14.43 -17.35
CA ARG A 28 5.10 -13.11 -16.91
C ARG A 28 5.71 -12.95 -15.52
N SER A 29 6.83 -12.24 -15.44
CA SER A 29 7.35 -11.81 -14.15
C SER A 29 6.39 -10.73 -13.64
N GLU A 30 5.33 -11.19 -12.98
CA GLU A 30 4.58 -10.44 -11.97
C GLU A 30 5.59 -10.15 -10.85
N GLY A 31 6.42 -9.15 -11.09
CA GLY A 31 7.45 -8.71 -10.16
C GLY A 31 6.77 -8.00 -9.01
N ASP A 32 7.05 -8.44 -7.79
CA ASP A 32 6.52 -7.85 -6.56
C ASP A 32 6.76 -6.34 -6.56
N ILE A 33 5.69 -5.55 -6.65
CA ILE A 33 5.81 -4.10 -6.52
C ILE A 33 5.89 -3.82 -5.03
N ILE A 34 7.07 -3.47 -4.53
CA ILE A 34 7.26 -3.02 -3.16
C ILE A 34 7.48 -1.50 -3.17
N ARG A 35 6.50 -0.75 -2.63
CA ARG A 35 6.64 0.70 -2.40
C ARG A 35 6.98 0.94 -0.95
N HIS A 36 8.07 1.64 -0.71
CA HIS A 36 8.43 2.16 0.60
C HIS A 36 8.25 3.68 0.57
N GLY A 37 7.78 4.25 1.67
CA GLY A 37 7.71 5.70 1.81
C GLY A 37 7.86 6.14 3.26
N LYS A 38 8.38 7.36 3.42
CA LYS A 38 8.41 8.10 4.67
C LYS A 38 7.75 9.46 4.43
N ILE A 39 6.94 9.92 5.38
CA ILE A 39 6.43 11.29 5.37
C ILE A 39 6.83 11.93 6.70
N GLU A 40 7.55 13.04 6.62
CA GLU A 40 8.04 13.80 7.76
C GLU A 40 7.25 15.11 7.92
N ASN A 41 7.59 15.90 8.92
CA ASN A 41 7.01 17.22 9.17
C ASN A 41 5.49 17.21 9.43
N ILE A 42 4.99 16.12 10.02
CA ILE A 42 3.59 15.98 10.41
C ILE A 42 3.37 16.77 11.70
N VAL A 43 2.41 17.69 11.67
CA VAL A 43 2.05 18.54 12.81
C VAL A 43 0.82 18.00 13.55
N ARG A 44 -0.12 17.40 12.81
CA ARG A 44 -1.35 16.79 13.35
C ARG A 44 -1.63 15.48 12.62
N VAL A 45 -2.08 14.46 13.35
CA VAL A 45 -2.56 13.19 12.81
C VAL A 45 -4.06 13.11 13.08
N PHE A 46 -4.85 12.86 12.05
CA PHE A 46 -6.29 12.65 12.15
C PHE A 46 -6.63 11.19 11.88
N MET A 47 -7.45 10.56 12.71
CA MET A 47 -8.09 9.30 12.35
C MET A 47 -9.42 9.60 11.65
N THR A 48 -9.51 9.22 10.36
CA THR A 48 -10.65 9.54 9.48
C THR A 48 -11.70 8.42 9.45
N ALA A 49 -11.27 7.18 9.65
CA ALA A 49 -12.10 6.00 9.83
C ALA A 49 -11.32 4.97 10.67
N PRO A 50 -11.92 3.88 11.16
CA PRO A 50 -11.18 2.84 11.87
C PRO A 50 -9.99 2.34 11.03
N ASN A 51 -8.77 2.47 11.56
CA ASN A 51 -7.51 2.13 10.88
C ASN A 51 -7.17 2.98 9.62
N GLU A 52 -7.81 4.13 9.41
CA GLU A 52 -7.47 5.09 8.35
C GLU A 52 -7.14 6.47 8.92
N TYR A 53 -6.10 7.11 8.35
CA TYR A 53 -5.46 8.29 8.90
C TYR A 53 -5.13 9.32 7.82
N ALA A 54 -5.33 10.60 8.16
CA ALA A 54 -4.85 11.75 7.39
C ALA A 54 -3.80 12.53 8.19
N PHE A 55 -2.87 13.17 7.50
CA PHE A 55 -1.70 13.81 8.10
C PHE A 55 -1.63 15.27 7.67
N LEU A 56 -1.57 16.20 8.63
CA LEU A 56 -1.29 17.60 8.33
C LEU A 56 0.22 17.82 8.28
N VAL A 57 0.76 17.94 7.07
CA VAL A 57 2.20 18.07 6.81
C VAL A 57 2.53 19.54 6.58
N LYS A 58 3.52 20.04 7.32
CA LYS A 58 4.10 21.36 7.12
C LYS A 58 5.24 21.31 6.11
N ASN A 59 5.21 22.17 5.09
CA ASN A 59 6.40 22.49 4.31
C ASN A 59 7.31 23.38 5.17
N LEU A 60 8.56 22.96 5.40
CA LEU A 60 9.51 23.71 6.22
C LEU A 60 10.07 24.96 5.51
N GLU A 61 10.08 24.97 4.18
CA GLU A 61 10.59 26.09 3.38
C GLU A 61 9.54 27.21 3.23
N THR A 62 8.30 26.84 2.87
CA THR A 62 7.22 27.82 2.63
C THR A 62 6.35 28.08 3.87
N GLY A 63 6.43 27.20 4.88
CA GLY A 63 5.55 27.23 6.06
C GLY A 63 4.12 26.72 5.79
N GLU A 64 3.78 26.41 4.54
CA GLU A 64 2.44 25.99 4.14
C GLU A 64 2.04 24.64 4.75
N MET A 65 0.74 24.49 5.02
CA MET A 65 0.16 23.28 5.60
C MET A 65 -0.61 22.52 4.51
N SER A 66 -0.33 21.23 4.35
CA SER A 66 -0.98 20.36 3.36
C SER A 66 -1.55 19.11 4.03
N LEU A 67 -2.79 18.75 3.69
CA LEU A 67 -3.38 17.48 4.12
C LEU A 67 -2.92 16.36 3.19
N LYS A 68 -2.31 15.31 3.75
CA LYS A 68 -1.94 14.09 3.00
C LYS A 68 -2.76 12.90 3.49
N ILE A 69 -3.24 12.11 2.53
CA ILE A 69 -3.94 10.84 2.75
C ILE A 69 -3.22 9.80 1.89
N LEU A 70 -2.88 8.65 2.45
CA LEU A 70 -2.34 7.53 1.67
C LEU A 70 -3.51 6.74 1.08
N HIS A 71 -3.73 6.82 -0.23
CA HIS A 71 -4.94 6.28 -0.89
C HIS A 71 -5.20 4.78 -0.69
N ASN A 72 -4.17 3.98 -0.37
CA ASN A 72 -4.26 2.53 -0.22
C ASN A 72 -4.06 2.04 1.24
N GLN A 73 -4.35 2.86 2.26
CA GLN A 73 -4.19 2.45 3.67
C GLN A 73 -4.95 1.18 4.05
N HIS A 74 -6.12 0.92 3.46
CA HIS A 74 -6.85 -0.33 3.64
C HIS A 74 -6.04 -1.58 3.21
N ARG A 75 -5.02 -1.43 2.36
CA ARG A 75 -4.09 -2.50 1.91
C ARG A 75 -2.80 -2.57 2.72
N LEU A 76 -2.47 -1.54 3.49
CA LEU A 76 -1.37 -1.60 4.46
C LEU A 76 -1.78 -2.57 5.57
N GLY A 77 -0.99 -3.61 5.77
CA GLY A 77 -1.31 -4.73 6.66
C GLY A 77 -1.27 -4.32 8.13
N GLU A 78 -0.12 -4.49 8.76
CA GLU A 78 0.04 -4.13 10.17
C GLU A 78 0.06 -2.60 10.32
N LYS A 79 -0.79 -2.05 11.20
CA LYS A 79 -0.78 -0.62 11.53
C LYS A 79 -0.43 -0.47 13.00
N LYS A 80 0.56 0.38 13.29
CA LYS A 80 1.00 0.69 14.66
C LYS A 80 1.05 2.19 14.86
N ILE A 81 0.50 2.63 15.99
CA ILE A 81 0.82 3.92 16.58
C ILE A 81 2.00 3.68 17.51
N ILE A 82 3.01 4.55 17.45
CA ILE A 82 4.23 4.45 18.25
C ILE A 82 4.43 5.80 18.92
N ALA A 83 4.29 5.84 20.24
CA ALA A 83 4.43 7.06 21.05
C ALA A 83 5.90 7.27 21.45
N ASP A 84 6.76 7.56 20.48
CA ASP A 84 8.22 7.70 20.65
C ASP A 84 8.78 9.10 20.32
N VAL A 85 7.96 10.01 19.80
CA VAL A 85 8.38 11.38 19.44
C VAL A 85 8.34 12.29 20.68
N PRO A 86 9.39 13.07 21.01
CA PRO A 86 9.31 14.05 22.09
C PRO A 86 8.25 15.13 21.82
N ALA A 87 7.51 15.55 22.86
CA ALA A 87 6.51 16.61 22.74
C ALA A 87 7.13 17.91 22.19
N GLY A 88 6.48 18.52 21.20
CA GLY A 88 6.98 19.70 20.49
C GLY A 88 7.81 19.40 19.24
N ASN A 89 8.25 18.15 19.03
CA ASN A 89 8.88 17.73 17.78
C ASN A 89 7.84 17.38 16.70
N LEU A 90 8.26 17.44 15.44
CA LEU A 90 7.44 17.04 14.31
C LEU A 90 7.33 15.51 14.25
N MET A 91 6.10 15.05 14.01
CA MET A 91 5.75 13.64 13.84
C MET A 91 6.09 13.16 12.43
N TRP A 92 6.09 11.85 12.24
CA TRP A 92 6.40 11.22 10.96
C TRP A 92 5.72 9.86 10.82
N ILE A 93 5.64 9.35 9.60
CA ILE A 93 5.23 7.97 9.32
C ILE A 93 6.26 7.27 8.44
N GLU A 94 6.31 5.95 8.57
CA GLU A 94 6.91 5.05 7.59
C GLU A 94 5.88 4.02 7.13
N TYR A 95 5.95 3.61 5.87
CA TYR A 95 5.07 2.59 5.33
C TYR A 95 5.74 1.74 4.27
N ARG A 96 5.23 0.52 4.14
CA ARG A 96 5.57 -0.45 3.09
C ARG A 96 4.28 -1.01 2.49
N GLU A 97 4.08 -0.80 1.19
CA GLU A 97 3.07 -1.50 0.40
C GLU A 97 3.78 -2.60 -0.39
N ALA A 98 3.48 -3.87 -0.13
CA ALA A 98 3.84 -4.99 -1.01
C ALA A 98 2.60 -5.41 -1.81
N TYR A 99 2.70 -5.39 -3.13
CA TYR A 99 1.71 -5.95 -4.05
C TYR A 99 2.29 -7.26 -4.59
N THR A 100 1.79 -8.39 -4.08
CA THR A 100 2.23 -9.74 -4.43
C THR A 100 1.01 -10.58 -4.81
N ASP A 101 0.99 -11.15 -6.01
CA ASP A 101 -0.07 -12.09 -6.42
C ASP A 101 0.13 -13.49 -5.80
N GLN A 102 1.22 -13.70 -5.06
CA GLN A 102 1.57 -14.96 -4.38
C GLN A 102 1.83 -14.77 -2.88
N VAL A 103 1.49 -15.81 -2.10
CA VAL A 103 1.13 -15.74 -0.66
C VAL A 103 2.33 -15.62 0.31
N LEU A 104 3.48 -15.09 -0.13
CA LEU A 104 4.69 -14.93 0.69
C LEU A 104 5.21 -13.48 0.70
N SER A 105 4.30 -12.55 0.94
CA SER A 105 4.61 -11.11 0.97
C SER A 105 5.55 -10.72 2.12
N PRO A 106 6.52 -9.80 1.89
CA PRO A 106 7.06 -9.01 2.98
C PRO A 106 5.90 -8.19 3.56
N LYS A 107 5.58 -8.38 4.84
CA LYS A 107 4.38 -7.79 5.48
C LYS A 107 4.28 -6.28 5.19
N SER A 108 3.23 -5.88 4.47
CA SER A 108 2.86 -4.48 4.32
C SER A 108 2.56 -3.87 5.69
N PHE A 109 3.01 -2.64 5.94
CA PHE A 109 2.82 -1.97 7.23
C PHE A 109 2.68 -0.45 7.12
N LEU A 110 2.12 0.15 8.17
CA LEU A 110 2.11 1.59 8.44
C LEU A 110 2.50 1.80 9.92
N HIS A 111 3.61 2.48 10.18
CA HIS A 111 3.96 2.95 11.52
C HIS A 111 3.77 4.47 11.59
N ILE A 112 3.06 4.92 12.63
CA ILE A 112 2.73 6.32 12.87
C ILE A 112 3.42 6.74 14.15
N HIS A 113 4.48 7.54 14.01
CA HIS A 113 5.32 7.98 15.10
C HIS A 113 4.80 9.32 15.63
N VAL A 114 4.23 9.27 16.83
CA VAL A 114 3.52 10.37 17.50
C VAL A 114 4.15 10.70 18.84
N TYR A 115 3.81 11.85 19.44
CA TYR A 115 4.28 12.18 20.79
C TYR A 115 3.38 11.65 21.91
N SER A 116 2.13 11.32 21.59
CA SER A 116 1.19 10.60 22.45
C SER A 116 0.10 9.97 21.59
N GLU A 117 -0.44 8.82 21.96
CA GLU A 117 -1.63 8.27 21.31
C GLU A 117 -2.83 9.22 21.44
N ASP A 118 -2.95 9.92 22.58
CA ASP A 118 -3.99 10.93 22.84
C ASP A 118 -3.87 12.19 21.95
N SER A 119 -2.75 12.35 21.22
CA SER A 119 -2.57 13.45 20.26
C SER A 119 -3.23 13.19 18.91
N ILE A 120 -3.70 11.96 18.66
CA ILE A 120 -4.39 11.61 17.41
C ILE A 120 -5.81 12.16 17.48
N GLU A 121 -6.09 13.09 16.60
CA GLU A 121 -7.38 13.78 16.55
C GLU A 121 -8.41 12.92 15.83
N GLY A 122 -9.54 12.66 16.48
CA GLY A 122 -10.65 11.98 15.81
C GLY A 122 -11.43 12.95 14.93
N GLY A 123 -11.64 12.61 13.66
CA GLY A 123 -12.81 13.07 12.90
C GLY A 123 -14.11 12.37 13.38
N GLY A 124 -14.19 12.10 14.70
CA GLY A 124 -15.14 11.29 15.46
C GLY A 124 -15.27 9.80 15.11
N TRP A 125 -14.39 8.91 15.59
CA TRP A 125 -14.56 7.42 15.56
C TRP A 125 -13.77 6.63 16.65
N LYS A 126 -14.16 6.66 17.94
CA LYS A 126 -13.57 5.80 19.01
C LYS A 126 -14.30 4.45 19.15
N GLU A 127 -13.56 3.35 19.31
CA GLU A 127 -14.02 2.05 19.87
C GLU A 127 -12.84 1.36 20.60
N ARG A 128 -13.14 0.61 21.67
CA ARG A 128 -12.20 0.03 22.65
C ARG A 128 -12.99 -0.98 23.49
N VAL A 129 -12.68 -2.27 23.34
CA VAL A 129 -13.53 -3.34 23.90
C VAL A 129 -13.05 -3.72 25.31
N GLY A 130 -13.75 -3.25 26.34
CA GLY A 130 -13.39 -3.43 27.76
C GLY A 130 -13.98 -2.33 28.66
N LYS A 131 -13.34 -1.98 29.79
CA LYS A 131 -13.75 -0.87 30.69
C LYS A 131 -13.45 0.53 30.12
N HIS A 132 -13.53 0.69 28.82
CA HIS A 132 -12.65 1.57 28.06
C HIS A 132 -13.34 2.04 26.75
N TYR A 133 -13.00 3.23 26.25
CA TYR A 133 -13.84 4.08 25.37
C TYR A 133 -14.28 3.65 23.97
N GLU A 134 -15.58 3.78 23.73
CA GLU A 134 -16.25 3.78 22.42
C GLU A 134 -17.09 5.07 22.28
N ASP A 135 -16.91 5.88 21.23
CA ASP A 135 -17.84 6.96 20.82
C ASP A 135 -17.57 7.57 19.41
N ARG A 136 -18.60 7.87 18.60
CA ARG A 136 -18.49 7.95 17.11
C ARG A 136 -19.39 9.01 16.44
N THR A 137 -18.86 9.80 15.50
CA THR A 137 -19.59 10.51 14.43
C THR A 137 -18.64 11.17 13.40
N THR A 138 -18.73 10.80 12.11
CA THR A 138 -17.79 11.20 11.05
C THR A 138 -17.79 12.71 10.69
N ALA A 139 -16.58 13.24 10.42
CA ALA A 139 -16.26 14.51 9.73
C ALA A 139 -16.49 15.80 10.56
N VAL A 140 -15.69 16.86 10.45
CA VAL A 140 -15.26 17.58 9.23
C VAL A 140 -13.90 18.31 9.44
N VAL A 141 -13.16 18.48 8.33
CA VAL A 141 -11.98 19.37 8.25
C VAL A 141 -12.37 20.85 8.43
N ARG A 142 -11.75 21.55 9.37
CA ARG A 142 -11.76 23.02 9.49
C ARG A 142 -10.33 23.53 9.65
#